data_AF-A0A945NIE9-F1
#
_entry.id   AF-A0A945NIE9-F1
#
_cell.length_a   1.000
_cell.length_b   1.000
_cell.length_c   1.000
_cell.angle_alpha   90.00
_cell.angle_beta   90.00
_cell.angle_gamma   90.00
#
_symmetry.space_group_name_H-M   'P 1'
#
loop_
_entity.id
_entity.type
_entity.pdbx_description
1 polymer ?
#
loop_
_entity_poly.entity_id
_entity_poly.type
_entity_poly.pdbx_seq_one_letter_code
_entity_poly.pdbx_strand_id
1 'polypeptide(L)' 'MRDQLVWAECLFSRAEECNDEERQKLYELGKSALHNAAQRMDEIYKYQG' A
#
# COMPACT_ATOMS: atom_id res chain seq x y z
N MET A 1 5.88 -5.98 -6.78
CA MET A 1 5.46 -4.55 -6.90
C MET A 1 3.98 -4.46 -7.21
N ARG A 2 3.52 -5.11 -8.29
CA ARG A 2 2.09 -5.29 -8.60
C ARG A 2 1.27 -5.77 -7.39
N ASP A 3 1.78 -6.76 -6.66
CA ASP A 3 1.06 -7.31 -5.50
C ASP A 3 0.83 -6.26 -4.40
N GLN A 4 1.82 -5.39 -4.12
CA GLN A 4 1.69 -4.37 -3.08
C GLN A 4 0.68 -3.28 -3.48
N LEU A 5 0.59 -2.94 -4.77
CA LEU A 5 -0.41 -2.01 -5.28
C LEU A 5 -1.82 -2.60 -5.19
N VAL A 6 -1.98 -3.88 -5.57
CA VAL A 6 -3.27 -4.60 -5.45
C VAL A 6 -3.69 -4.71 -3.99
N TRP A 7 -2.75 -4.99 -3.08
CA TRP A 7 -3.03 -5.02 -1.64
C TRP A 7 -3.48 -3.66 -1.12
N ALA A 8 -2.82 -2.57 -1.51
CA ALA A 8 -3.23 -1.22 -1.10
C ALA A 8 -4.65 -0.87 -1.58
N GLU A 9 -4.98 -1.19 -2.84
CA GLU A 9 -6.32 -0.98 -3.40
C GLU A 9 -7.39 -1.77 -2.64
N CYS A 10 -7.14 -3.07 -2.38
CA CYS A 10 -8.04 -3.91 -1.59
C CYS A 10 -8.25 -3.37 -0.17
N LEU A 11 -7.18 -2.92 0.49
CA LEU A 11 -7.24 -2.40 1.86
C LEU A 11 -8.06 -1.11 1.92
N PHE A 12 -7.87 -0.18 0.97
CA PHE A 12 -8.64 1.05 0.91
C PHE A 12 -10.11 0.80 0.56
N SER A 13 -10.39 -0.06 -0.41
CA SER A 13 -11.77 -0.42 -0.76
C SER A 13 -12.51 -1.04 0.42
N ARG A 14 -11.83 -1.89 1.22
CA ARG A 14 -12.44 -2.49 2.42
C ARG A 14 -12.67 -1.47 3.53
N ALA A 15 -11.80 -0.48 3.65
CA ALA A 15 -11.87 0.53 4.70
C ALA A 15 -13.12 1.41 4.60
N GLU A 16 -13.65 1.61 3.39
CA GLU A 16 -14.89 2.37 3.15
C GLU A 16 -16.14 1.72 3.77
N GLU A 17 -16.11 0.41 4.01
CA GLU A 17 -17.22 -0.36 4.61
C GLU A 17 -17.07 -0.54 6.13
N CYS A 18 -15.96 -0.09 6.70
CA CYS A 18 -15.59 -0.30 8.10
C CYS A 18 -15.95 0.90 8.98
N ASN A 19 -16.03 0.66 10.29
CA ASN A 19 -16.12 1.73 11.28
C ASN A 19 -14.81 2.54 11.35
N ASP A 20 -14.81 3.67 12.06
CA ASP A 20 -13.67 4.60 12.04
C ASP A 20 -12.35 3.99 12.55
N GLU A 21 -12.39 3.12 13.56
CA GLU A 21 -11.18 2.47 14.10
C GLU A 21 -10.60 1.46 13.10
N GLU A 22 -11.44 0.59 12.54
CA GLU A 22 -11.03 -0.38 11.53
C GLU A 22 -10.57 0.30 10.24
N ARG A 23 -11.29 1.34 9.81
CA ARG A 23 -10.93 2.17 8.66
C ARG A 23 -9.53 2.73 8.85
N GLN A 24 -9.25 3.36 9.98
CA GLN A 24 -7.93 3.93 10.26
C GLN A 24 -6.82 2.87 10.16
N LYS A 25 -7.02 1.68 10.75
CA LYS A 25 -6.05 0.57 10.69
C LYS A 25 -5.80 0.10 9.25
N LEU A 26 -6.87 -0.07 8.47
CA LEU A 26 -6.77 -0.49 7.06
C LEU A 26 -6.08 0.56 6.19
N TYR A 27 -6.35 1.85 6.42
CA TYR A 27 -5.67 2.94 5.72
C TYR A 27 -4.17 2.97 6.04
N GLU A 28 -3.76 2.78 7.30
CA GLU A 28 -2.33 2.72 7.67
C GLU A 28 -1.61 1.50 7.05
N LEU A 29 -2.30 0.35 6.98
CA LEU A 29 -1.77 -0.82 6.27
C LEU A 29 -1.63 -0.57 4.76
N GLY A 30 -2.62 0.06 4.13
CA GLY A 30 -2.57 0.39 2.70
C GLY A 30 -1.46 1.38 2.37
N LYS A 31 -1.26 2.42 3.20
CA LYS A 31 -0.12 3.35 3.07
C LYS A 31 1.22 2.62 3.17
N SER A 32 1.34 1.68 4.11
CA SER A 32 2.56 0.88 4.28
C SER A 32 2.85 0.01 3.04
N ALA A 33 1.82 -0.60 2.44
CA ALA A 33 1.97 -1.36 1.20
C ALA A 33 2.44 -0.47 0.03
N LEU A 34 1.87 0.73 -0.11
CA LEU A 34 2.32 1.71 -1.11
C LEU A 34 3.77 2.15 -0.90
N HIS A 35 4.15 2.44 0.35
CA HIS A 35 5.52 2.80 0.69
C HIS A 35 6.52 1.71 0.29
N ASN A 36 6.21 0.45 0.62
CA ASN A 36 7.04 -0.70 0.24
C ASN A 36 7.14 -0.87 -1.27
N ALA A 37 6.06 -0.60 -2.02
CA ALA A 37 6.09 -0.63 -3.47
C ALA A 37 7.01 0.47 -4.04
N ALA A 38 6.93 1.68 -3.49
CA ALA A 38 7.74 2.82 -3.91
C ALA A 38 9.23 2.63 -3.62
N GLN A 39 9.59 2.13 -2.43
CA GLN A 39 11.00 1.85 -2.09
C GLN A 39 11.61 0.81 -3.03
N ARG A 40 10.88 -0.27 -3.33
CA ARG A 40 11.37 -1.29 -4.27
C ARG A 40 11.55 -0.75 -5.69
N MET A 41 10.73 0.22 -6.12
CA MET A 41 10.97 0.90 -7.41
C MET A 41 12.26 1.70 -7.38
N ASP A 42 12.44 2.52 -6.34
CA ASP A 42 13.64 3.36 -6.19
C ASP A 42 14.93 2.52 -6.17
N GLU A 43 14.91 1.36 -5.50
CA GLU A 43 16.01 0.39 -5.52
C GLU A 43 16.27 -0.14 -6.94
N ILE A 44 15.24 -0.57 -7.67
CA ILE A 44 15.40 -1.06 -9.05
C ILE A 44 15.99 0.03 -9.96
N TYR A 45 15.51 1.26 -9.85
CA TYR A 45 16.03 2.39 -10.64
C TYR A 45 17.49 2.72 -10.32
N LYS A 46 17.91 2.61 -9.05
CA LYS A 46 19.29 2.88 -8.63
C LYS A 46 20.32 1.88 -9.20
N TYR A 47 19.94 0.63 -9.45
CA TYR A 47 20.84 -0.41 -9.96
C TYR A 47 20.79 -0.59 -11.48
N GLN A 48 19.98 0.20 -12.19
CA GLN A 48 19.91 0.20 -13.66
C GLN A 48 20.68 1.36 -14.33
N GLY A 49 21.31 2.24 -13.53
CA GLY A 49 22.12 3.38 -13.99
C GLY A 49 23.61 3.11 -13.98
#